data_AF-A0A933Y297-F1
#
_entry.id   AF-A0A933Y297-F1
#
_cell.length_a   1.000
_cell.length_b   1.000
_cell.length_c   1.000
_cell.angle_alpha   90.00
_cell.angle_beta   90.00
_cell.angle_gamma   90.00
#
_symmetry.space_group_name_H-M   'P 1'
#
loop_
_entity.id
_entity.type
_entity.pdbx_description
1 polymer ?
#
loop_
_entity_poly.entity_id
_entity_poly.type
_entity_poly.pdbx_seq_one_letter_code
_entity_poly.pdbx_strand_id
1 'polypeptide(L)'
;MAKIFYDHLIIIEEVVAVLDEHNLPNDKRVELLKLIDQTLHHEILDVILTHLPKEKHEMFLTKFHNTPHDPALMNMLKDHIEIDIEKVILKRANTTKGKLTKSIRRHAVAG
;
A
#
# COMPACT_ATOMS: atom_id res chain seq x y z
N MET A 1 2.87 5.18 -10.29
CA MET A 1 2.51 6.03 -9.13
C MET A 1 3.60 7.07 -8.89
N ALA A 2 3.24 8.19 -8.25
CA ALA A 2 4.24 9.06 -7.65
C ALA A 2 4.85 8.31 -6.45
N LYS A 3 6.17 8.41 -6.28
CA LYS A 3 6.86 7.77 -5.17
C LYS A 3 6.39 8.37 -3.86
N ILE A 4 6.09 7.55 -2.85
CA ILE A 4 5.69 7.97 -1.52
C ILE A 4 6.63 7.40 -0.44
N PHE A 5 6.58 7.98 0.76
CA PHE A 5 7.60 7.77 1.79
C PHE A 5 7.78 6.30 2.21
N TYR A 6 6.73 5.49 2.14
CA TYR A 6 6.76 4.07 2.53
C TYR A 6 6.93 3.09 1.37
N ASP A 7 7.11 3.56 0.13
CA ASP A 7 7.24 2.65 -1.04
C ASP A 7 8.37 1.65 -0.90
N HIS A 8 9.46 2.04 -0.24
CA HIS A 8 10.60 1.16 0.02
C HIS A 8 10.26 -0.07 0.90
N LEU A 9 9.13 -0.05 1.60
CA LEU A 9 8.63 -1.18 2.40
C LEU A 9 7.77 -2.14 1.58
N ILE A 10 7.26 -1.71 0.41
CA ILE A 10 6.25 -2.43 -0.36
C ILE A 10 6.86 -2.96 -1.65
N ILE A 11 7.07 -4.28 -1.70
CA ILE A 11 7.52 -5.02 -2.88
C ILE A 11 6.28 -5.60 -3.58
N ILE A 12 5.91 -5.07 -4.75
CA ILE A 12 4.69 -5.44 -5.49
C ILE A 12 4.92 -6.52 -6.55
N GLU A 13 6.18 -6.83 -6.85
CA GLU A 13 6.65 -7.70 -7.93
C GLU A 13 5.99 -9.07 -7.91
N GLU A 14 5.73 -9.63 -6.72
CA GLU A 14 5.02 -10.91 -6.58
C GLU A 14 3.59 -10.85 -7.14
N VAL A 15 2.86 -9.76 -6.88
CA VAL A 15 1.48 -9.59 -7.38
C VAL A 15 1.49 -9.32 -8.88
N VAL A 16 2.46 -8.55 -9.35
CA VAL A 16 2.65 -8.28 -10.79
C VAL A 16 2.96 -9.57 -11.55
N ALA A 17 3.86 -10.40 -11.03
CA ALA A 17 4.19 -11.69 -11.64
C ALA A 17 2.96 -12.58 -11.78
N VAL A 18 2.13 -12.67 -10.73
CA VAL A 18 0.87 -13.45 -10.78
C VAL A 18 -0.12 -12.85 -11.78
N LEU A 19 -0.20 -11.53 -11.89
CA LEU A 19 -1.06 -10.88 -12.89
C LEU A 19 -0.60 -11.21 -14.32
N ASP A 20 0.72 -11.24 -14.54
CA ASP A 20 1.34 -11.51 -15.84
C ASP A 20 1.16 -12.97 -16.30
N GLU A 21 0.91 -13.92 -15.38
CA GLU A 21 0.53 -15.30 -15.70
C GLU A 21 -0.78 -15.41 -16.50
N HIS A 22 -1.64 -14.39 -16.46
CA HIS A 22 -3.00 -14.44 -17.01
C HIS A 22 -3.18 -13.83 -18.41
N ASN A 23 -2.09 -13.44 -19.10
CA ASN A 23 -2.07 -12.92 -20.47
C ASN A 23 -3.20 -11.92 -20.79
N LEU A 24 -3.43 -10.97 -19.89
CA LEU A 24 -4.51 -10.00 -20.00
C LEU A 24 -4.23 -8.96 -21.09
N PRO A 25 -5.28 -8.43 -21.76
CA PRO A 25 -5.15 -7.22 -22.57
C PRO A 25 -4.48 -6.08 -21.80
N ASN A 26 -3.64 -5.30 -22.48
CA ASN A 26 -2.78 -4.30 -21.84
C ASN A 26 -3.59 -3.23 -21.06
N ASP A 27 -4.74 -2.81 -21.58
CA ASP A 27 -5.67 -1.89 -20.92
C ASP A 27 -6.19 -2.47 -19.58
N LYS A 28 -6.69 -3.71 -19.59
CA LYS A 28 -7.16 -4.40 -18.39
C LYS A 28 -6.03 -4.62 -17.38
N ARG A 29 -4.84 -4.95 -17.87
CA ARG A 29 -3.65 -5.10 -17.03
C ARG A 29 -3.31 -3.80 -16.30
N VAL A 30 -3.26 -2.69 -17.02
CA VAL A 30 -2.98 -1.36 -16.45
C VAL A 30 -4.04 -0.96 -15.42
N GLU A 31 -5.32 -1.23 -15.71
CA GLU A 31 -6.41 -0.96 -14.77
C GLU A 31 -6.29 -1.77 -13.48
N LEU A 32 -5.99 -3.07 -13.58
CA LEU A 32 -5.80 -3.93 -12.40
C LEU A 32 -4.57 -3.51 -11.59
N LEU A 33 -3.45 -3.15 -12.24
CA LEU A 33 -2.28 -2.64 -11.54
C LEU A 33 -2.60 -1.36 -10.76
N LYS A 34 -3.39 -0.46 -11.34
CA LYS A 34 -3.85 0.75 -10.66
C LYS A 34 -4.72 0.41 -9.45
N LEU A 35 -5.62 -0.55 -9.58
CA LEU A 35 -6.49 -0.99 -8.49
C LEU A 35 -5.70 -1.64 -7.35
N ILE A 36 -4.71 -2.47 -7.67
CA ILE A 36 -3.82 -3.12 -6.70
C ILE A 36 -3.08 -2.06 -5.88
N ASP A 37 -2.48 -1.08 -6.56
CA ASP A 37 -1.75 -0.01 -5.90
C ASP A 37 -2.67 0.84 -5.01
N GLN A 38 -3.84 1.26 -5.53
CA GLN A 38 -4.83 2.00 -4.75
C GLN A 38 -5.28 1.22 -3.51
N THR A 39 -5.51 -0.08 -3.65
CA THR A 39 -5.89 -0.95 -2.54
C THR A 39 -4.79 -1.00 -1.47
N LEU A 40 -3.53 -1.16 -1.88
CA LEU A 40 -2.39 -1.15 -0.96
C LEU A 40 -2.27 0.21 -0.26
N HIS A 41 -2.36 1.30 -1.02
CA HIS A 41 -2.31 2.66 -0.48
C HIS A 41 -3.37 2.90 0.59
N HIS A 42 -4.63 2.52 0.31
CA HIS A 42 -5.73 2.66 1.26
C HIS A 42 -5.52 1.82 2.52
N GLU A 43 -5.11 0.56 2.38
CA GLU A 43 -4.85 -0.34 3.51
C GLU A 43 -3.69 0.14 4.40
N ILE A 44 -2.67 0.78 3.82
CA ILE A 44 -1.56 1.36 4.58
C ILE A 44 -1.98 2.65 5.28
N LEU A 45 -2.75 3.51 4.61
CA LEU A 45 -3.26 4.73 5.23
C LEU A 45 -4.19 4.41 6.41
N ASP A 46 -5.05 3.39 6.28
CA ASP A 46 -5.89 2.86 7.36
C ASP A 46 -5.06 2.43 8.58
N VAL A 47 -3.99 1.66 8.36
CA VAL A 47 -3.07 1.25 9.42
C VAL A 47 -2.44 2.45 10.13
N ILE A 48 -1.97 3.44 9.35
CA ILE A 48 -1.33 4.63 9.93
C ILE A 48 -2.33 5.38 10.80
N LEU A 49 -3.53 5.69 10.28
CA LEU A 49 -4.54 6.45 11.01
C LEU A 49 -5.14 5.67 12.19
N THR A 50 -5.11 4.33 12.15
CA THR A 50 -5.52 3.50 13.29
C THR A 50 -4.56 3.62 14.47
N HIS A 51 -3.25 3.72 14.22
CA HIS A 51 -2.23 3.73 15.28
C HIS A 51 -1.77 5.14 15.66
N LEU A 52 -1.86 6.10 14.74
CA LEU A 52 -1.56 7.49 15.02
C LEU A 52 -2.67 8.10 15.90
N PRO A 53 -2.33 8.83 16.98
CA PRO A 53 -3.32 9.53 17.78
C PRO A 53 -4.17 10.50 16.94
N LYS A 54 -5.47 10.56 17.23
CA LYS A 54 -6.45 11.27 16.39
C LYS A 54 -6.12 12.75 16.21
N GLU A 55 -5.63 13.39 17.25
CA GLU A 55 -5.18 14.78 17.27
C GLU A 55 -3.98 15.06 16.36
N LYS A 56 -3.27 14.02 15.90
CA LYS A 56 -2.15 14.12 14.95
C LYS A 56 -2.55 13.81 13.51
N HIS A 57 -3.78 13.33 13.27
CA HIS A 57 -4.24 12.93 11.93
C HIS A 57 -4.20 14.08 10.94
N GLU A 58 -4.77 15.23 11.27
CA GLU A 58 -4.82 16.38 10.37
C GLU A 58 -3.41 16.85 9.99
N MET A 59 -2.52 17.00 10.99
CA MET A 59 -1.11 17.35 10.75
C MET A 59 -0.42 16.35 9.81
N PHE A 60 -0.64 15.05 10.02
CA PHE A 60 -0.08 14.01 9.16
C PHE A 60 -0.61 14.14 7.73
N LEU A 61 -1.93 14.23 7.55
CA LEU A 61 -2.57 14.29 6.25
C LEU A 61 -2.17 15.54 5.47
N THR A 62 -2.05 16.70 6.12
CA THR A 62 -1.56 17.93 5.49
C THR A 62 -0.12 17.79 5.02
N LYS A 63 0.77 17.25 5.86
CA LYS A 63 2.17 17.01 5.46
C LYS A 63 2.26 15.99 4.33
N PHE A 64 1.53 14.88 4.44
CA PHE A 64 1.49 13.85 3.41
C PHE A 64 0.96 14.38 2.08
N HIS A 65 -0.07 15.22 2.08
CA HIS A 65 -0.60 15.83 0.86
C HIS A 65 0.42 16.77 0.19
N ASN A 66 1.16 17.56 0.97
CA ASN A 66 2.13 18.52 0.44
C ASN A 66 3.44 17.88 -0.01
N THR A 67 3.95 16.92 0.76
CA THR A 67 5.27 16.29 0.53
C THR A 67 5.19 14.77 0.72
N PRO A 68 4.46 14.03 -0.14
CA PRO A 68 4.14 12.61 0.08
C PRO A 68 5.35 11.66 0.06
N HIS A 69 6.47 12.11 -0.51
CA HIS A 69 7.72 11.36 -0.63
C HIS A 69 8.71 11.67 0.50
N ASP A 70 8.39 12.61 1.40
CA ASP A 70 9.30 13.05 2.45
C ASP A 70 9.55 11.94 3.48
N PRO A 71 10.78 11.43 3.63
CA PRO A 71 11.09 10.41 4.62
C PRO A 71 10.86 10.87 6.07
N ALA A 72 10.81 12.19 6.33
CA ALA A 72 10.49 12.73 7.65
C ALA A 72 9.07 12.37 8.11
N LEU A 73 8.16 12.01 7.19
CA LEU A 73 6.85 11.47 7.53
C LEU A 73 6.96 10.19 8.36
N MET A 74 7.91 9.30 8.02
CA MET A 74 8.11 8.07 8.79
C MET A 74 8.64 8.37 10.20
N ASN A 75 9.56 9.33 10.33
CA ASN A 75 10.08 9.76 11.63
C ASN A 75 8.96 10.32 12.51
N MET A 76 8.10 11.17 11.93
CA MET A 76 6.93 11.70 12.65
C MET A 76 6.01 10.59 13.15
N LEU A 77 5.78 9.54 12.35
CA LEU A 77 4.97 8.41 12.79
C LEU A 77 5.65 7.68 13.97
N LYS A 78 6.95 7.40 13.89
CA LYS A 78 7.71 6.75 14.96
C LYS A 78 7.74 7.56 16.25
N ASP A 79 7.75 8.88 16.17
CA ASP A 79 7.73 9.76 17.35
C ASP A 79 6.39 9.75 18.09
N HIS A 80 5.29 9.36 17.41
CA HIS A 80 3.92 9.44 17.94
C HIS A 80 3.22 8.08 18.05
N ILE A 81 3.86 7.00 17.62
CA ILE A 81 3.33 5.63 17.64
C ILE A 81 4.32 4.77 18.43
N GLU A 82 3.86 4.19 19.54
CA GLU A 82 4.72 3.41 20.45
C GLU A 82 5.21 2.09 19.85
N ILE A 83 4.46 1.53 18.90
CA ILE A 83 4.81 0.28 18.23
C ILE A 83 5.65 0.53 16.98
N ASP A 84 6.36 -0.50 16.53
CA ASP A 84 7.13 -0.47 15.29
C ASP A 84 6.22 -0.38 14.05
N ILE A 85 5.86 0.85 13.68
CA ILE A 85 4.92 1.14 12.60
C ILE A 85 5.39 0.62 11.23
N GLU A 86 6.70 0.57 10.98
CA GLU A 86 7.24 0.00 9.73
C GLU A 86 6.92 -1.49 9.62
N LYS A 87 7.11 -2.25 10.70
CA LYS A 87 6.73 -3.68 10.73
C LYS A 87 5.23 -3.88 10.55
N VAL A 88 4.41 -3.00 11.12
CA VAL A 88 2.94 -3.09 11.01
C VAL A 88 2.50 -2.80 9.57
N ILE A 89 3.06 -1.76 8.94
CA ILE A 89 2.84 -1.42 7.52
C ILE A 89 3.26 -2.60 6.64
N LEU A 90 4.47 -3.12 6.82
CA LEU A 90 4.99 -4.25 6.05
C LEU A 90 4.10 -5.50 6.18
N LYS A 91 3.67 -5.82 7.41
CA LYS A 91 2.76 -6.95 7.67
C LYS A 91 1.41 -6.76 6.98
N ARG A 92 0.85 -5.54 7.03
CA ARG A 92 -0.42 -5.25 6.34
C ARG A 92 -0.26 -5.35 4.83
N ALA A 93 0.78 -4.74 4.25
CA ALA A 93 1.08 -4.83 2.83
C ALA A 93 1.18 -6.29 2.37
N ASN A 94 1.95 -7.13 3.05
CA ASN A 94 2.09 -8.55 2.72
C ASN A 94 0.77 -9.32 2.86
N THR A 95 -0.03 -9.02 3.88
CA THR A 95 -1.36 -9.63 4.04
C THR A 95 -2.30 -9.24 2.91
N THR A 96 -2.33 -7.96 2.53
CA THR A 96 -3.16 -7.44 1.44
C THR A 96 -2.72 -8.01 0.09
N LYS A 97 -1.42 -8.03 -0.21
CA LYS A 97 -0.87 -8.70 -1.40
C LYS A 97 -1.29 -10.17 -1.46
N GLY A 98 -1.17 -10.92 -0.36
CA GLY A 98 -1.60 -12.31 -0.31
C GLY A 98 -3.10 -12.51 -0.59
N LYS A 99 -3.96 -11.56 -0.16
CA LYS A 99 -5.39 -11.56 -0.50
C LYS A 99 -5.61 -11.26 -1.99
N LEU A 100 -4.92 -10.26 -2.54
CA LEU A 100 -4.99 -9.86 -3.94
C LEU A 100 -4.54 -11.01 -4.86
N THR A 101 -3.38 -11.61 -4.60
CA THR A 101 -2.86 -12.77 -5.34
C THR A 101 -3.85 -13.94 -5.34
N LYS A 102 -4.46 -14.26 -4.18
CA LYS A 102 -5.50 -15.30 -4.09
C LYS A 102 -6.75 -14.94 -4.89
N SER A 103 -7.15 -13.67 -4.91
CA SER A 103 -8.29 -13.18 -5.68
C SER A 103 -8.04 -13.29 -7.19
N ILE A 104 -6.89 -12.79 -7.66
CA ILE A 104 -6.46 -12.88 -9.06
C ILE A 104 -6.48 -14.33 -9.53
N ARG A 105 -5.81 -15.23 -8.79
CA ARG A 105 -5.79 -16.66 -9.10
C ARG A 105 -7.15 -17.34 -9.06
N ARG A 106 -8.11 -16.85 -8.27
CA ARG A 106 -9.45 -17.43 -8.21
C ARG A 106 -10.32 -17.01 -9.38
N HIS A 107 -10.23 -15.74 -9.77
CA HIS A 107 -11.15 -15.13 -10.73
C HIS A 107 -10.62 -15.18 -12.17
N ALA A 108 -9.31 -15.37 -12.38
CA ALA A 108 -8.73 -15.52 -13.70
C ALA A 108 -8.77 -16.95 -14.27
N VAL A 109 -9.34 -17.93 -13.54
CA VAL A 109 -9.57 -19.32 -14.01
C VAL A 109 -11.01 -19.51 -14.53
N ALA A 110 -11.84 -18.48 -14.45
CA ALA A 110 -13.26 -18.53 -14.83
C ALA A 110 -13.58 -17.83 -16.17
N GLY A 111 -12.57 -17.48 -16.96
CA GLY A 111 -12.70 -16.81 -18.25
C GLY A 111 -12.17 -17.64 -19.40
#